data_AF-A0A8C9LFV0-F1
#
_entry.id   AF-A0A8C9LFV0-F1
#
_cell.length_a   1.000
_cell.length_b   1.000
_cell.length_c   1.000
_cell.angle_alpha   90.00
_cell.angle_beta   90.00
_cell.angle_gamma   90.00
#
_symmetry.space_group_name_H-M   'P 1'
#
loop_
_entity.id
_entity.type
_entity.pdbx_description
1 polymer ?
#
loop_
_entity_poly.entity_id
_entity_poly.type
_entity_poly.pdbx_seq_one_letter_code
_entity_poly.pdbx_strand_id
1 'polypeptide(L)'
;CQRRLIDDESHSDLSEPLTIQVLTVGDLPQPKIKFTYFVKKPAQPVSEKVPGKKKESFNAIKEIISSEWVIEEWGECSKSCGSGWQRRAVECRDPRGRPATDCAQELKPSDIRPCADIPCPQWQLGDWSACSKTCGKGFKKRLLKCISYDGGVLPQESCEPSKKPKHLIDFCNVTDCS
;
A
#
# COMPACT_ATOMS: atom_id res chain seq x y z
N CYS A 1 -14.30 -60.95 -10.75
CA CYS A 1 -15.04 -60.28 -9.68
C CYS A 1 -14.08 -59.46 -8.83
N GLN A 2 -14.02 -58.15 -9.09
CA GLN A 2 -13.13 -57.20 -8.44
C GLN A 2 -13.84 -56.68 -7.19
N ARG A 3 -13.33 -56.98 -5.99
CA ARG A 3 -13.83 -56.38 -4.75
C ARG A 3 -13.15 -55.01 -4.57
N ARG A 4 -13.95 -53.96 -4.67
CA ARG A 4 -13.63 -52.61 -4.18
C ARG A 4 -13.25 -52.70 -2.70
N LEU A 5 -12.07 -52.22 -2.36
CA LEU A 5 -11.81 -51.71 -1.02
C LEU A 5 -12.21 -50.24 -1.02
N ILE A 6 -13.04 -49.89 -0.05
CA ILE A 6 -13.64 -48.58 0.16
C ILE A 6 -12.58 -47.78 0.92
N ASP A 7 -11.96 -46.80 0.27
CA ASP A 7 -11.22 -45.74 0.97
C ASP A 7 -12.24 -44.81 1.63
N ASP A 8 -12.60 -45.10 2.88
CA ASP A 8 -13.39 -44.22 3.72
C ASP A 8 -12.48 -43.12 4.30
N GLU A 9 -12.00 -42.24 3.43
CA GLU A 9 -11.35 -40.99 3.84
C GLU A 9 -12.43 -39.92 3.98
N SER A 10 -13.17 -39.99 5.10
CA SER A 10 -14.07 -38.94 5.59
C SER A 10 -13.27 -37.65 5.88
N HIS A 11 -12.90 -36.92 4.85
CA HIS A 11 -12.37 -35.56 4.95
C HIS A 11 -13.54 -34.58 4.81
N SER A 12 -13.85 -33.88 5.89
CA SER A 12 -14.78 -32.76 5.83
C SER A 12 -14.16 -31.61 5.04
N ASP A 13 -14.94 -31.05 4.12
CA ASP A 13 -14.53 -29.94 3.27
C ASP A 13 -14.27 -28.67 4.09
N LEU A 14 -13.26 -27.91 3.69
CA LEU A 14 -12.94 -26.62 4.32
C LEU A 14 -13.99 -25.59 3.90
N SER A 15 -14.54 -24.82 4.85
CA SER A 15 -15.50 -23.76 4.51
C SER A 15 -14.88 -22.63 3.70
N GLU A 16 -13.56 -22.43 3.83
CA GLU A 16 -12.77 -21.43 3.10
C GLU A 16 -11.43 -22.03 2.64
N PRO A 17 -10.94 -21.69 1.44
CA PRO A 17 -9.70 -22.25 0.92
C PRO A 17 -8.46 -21.72 1.67
N LEU A 18 -7.60 -22.63 2.13
CA LEU A 18 -6.33 -22.27 2.76
C LEU A 18 -5.28 -21.97 1.68
N THR A 19 -4.72 -20.76 1.68
CA THR A 19 -3.64 -20.37 0.77
C THR A 19 -2.29 -20.49 1.49
N ILE A 20 -1.41 -21.36 1.00
CA ILE A 20 -0.06 -21.55 1.54
C ILE A 20 0.93 -20.85 0.60
N GLN A 21 1.55 -19.77 1.06
CA GLN A 21 2.65 -19.11 0.35
C GLN A 21 4.00 -19.63 0.87
N VAL A 22 4.77 -20.23 -0.04
CA VAL A 22 6.11 -20.75 0.26
C VAL A 22 7.12 -19.78 -0.34
N LEU A 23 7.89 -19.11 0.51
CA LEU A 23 8.96 -18.22 0.08
C LEU A 23 10.29 -18.99 0.09
N THR A 24 10.97 -19.01 -1.05
CA THR A 24 12.34 -19.53 -1.19
C THR A 24 13.32 -18.38 -1.37
N VAL A 25 14.45 -18.41 -0.66
CA VAL A 25 15.52 -17.39 -0.77
C VAL A 25 16.72 -18.01 -1.48
N GLY A 26 17.15 -17.42 -2.59
CA GLY A 26 18.26 -17.89 -3.41
C GLY A 26 17.91 -19.03 -4.38
N ASP A 27 18.91 -19.57 -5.07
CA ASP A 27 18.76 -20.57 -6.13
C ASP A 27 18.73 -22.03 -5.62
N LEU A 28 18.10 -22.26 -4.47
CA LEU A 28 17.95 -23.61 -3.93
C LEU A 28 16.78 -24.34 -4.61
N PRO A 29 16.90 -25.66 -4.89
CA PRO A 29 15.83 -26.42 -5.51
C PRO A 29 14.57 -26.38 -4.64
N GLN A 30 13.42 -26.14 -5.26
CA GLN A 30 12.14 -25.99 -4.57
C GLN A 30 11.86 -27.22 -3.69
N PRO A 31 11.58 -27.03 -2.39
CA PRO A 31 11.31 -28.15 -1.49
C PRO A 31 9.98 -28.83 -1.88
N LYS A 32 9.98 -30.17 -1.88
CA LYS A 32 8.76 -30.96 -2.04
C LYS A 32 7.96 -30.91 -0.73
N ILE A 33 7.03 -29.97 -0.65
CA ILE A 33 6.20 -29.77 0.54
C ILE A 33 4.92 -30.59 0.39
N LYS A 34 4.65 -31.46 1.37
CA LYS A 34 3.36 -32.14 1.54
C LYS A 34 2.72 -31.63 2.82
N PHE A 35 1.49 -31.13 2.72
CA PHE A 35 0.73 -30.65 3.86
C PHE A 35 -0.52 -31.52 4.07
N THR A 36 -0.92 -31.65 5.32
CA THR A 36 -2.14 -32.33 5.77
C THR A 36 -2.78 -31.43 6.81
N TYR A 37 -4.07 -31.22 6.69
CA TYR A 37 -4.85 -30.39 7.61
C TYR A 37 -5.90 -31.26 8.31
N PHE A 38 -6.31 -30.84 9.51
CA PHE A 38 -7.36 -31.51 10.28
C PHE A 38 -8.47 -30.50 10.59
N VAL A 39 -9.69 -30.78 10.13
CA VAL A 39 -10.86 -29.99 10.49
C VAL A 39 -11.52 -30.66 11.71
N LYS A 40 -11.68 -29.92 12.81
CA LYS A 40 -12.41 -30.43 13.98
C LYS A 40 -13.89 -30.56 13.62
N LYS A 41 -14.43 -31.77 13.69
CA LYS A 41 -15.86 -32.02 13.56
C LYS A 41 -16.59 -31.34 14.74
N PRO A 42 -17.66 -30.54 14.51
CA PRO A 42 -18.36 -29.89 15.60
C PRO A 42 -18.96 -30.94 16.54
N ALA A 43 -18.66 -30.81 17.84
CA ALA A 43 -19.05 -31.76 18.86
C ALA A 43 -20.56 -31.73 19.10
N GLN A 44 -21.22 -32.89 19.01
CA GLN A 44 -22.56 -33.09 19.57
C GLN A 44 -22.47 -33.28 21.09
N PRO A 45 -23.50 -32.89 21.87
CA PRO A 45 -23.42 -32.86 23.32
C PRO A 45 -23.75 -34.23 23.92
N VAL A 46 -22.80 -34.87 24.60
CA VAL A 46 -23.10 -35.99 25.52
C VAL A 46 -22.26 -35.90 26.79
N SER A 47 -22.94 -36.17 27.91
CA SER A 47 -22.63 -36.04 29.34
C SER A 47 -21.27 -36.50 29.90
N GLU A 48 -20.85 -35.74 30.92
CA GLU A 48 -20.21 -36.08 32.20
C GLU A 48 -19.37 -37.39 32.34
N LYS A 49 -18.09 -37.25 32.73
CA LYS A 49 -17.57 -37.45 34.12
C LYS A 49 -16.03 -37.57 34.18
N VAL A 50 -15.52 -37.21 35.38
CA VAL A 50 -14.25 -37.53 36.07
C VAL A 50 -13.10 -36.48 36.03
N PRO A 51 -12.64 -36.01 37.21
CA PRO A 51 -11.54 -35.05 37.35
C PRO A 51 -10.19 -35.76 37.43
N GLY A 52 -9.32 -35.52 36.45
CA GLY A 52 -7.92 -35.95 36.46
C GLY A 52 -7.07 -34.87 35.83
N LYS A 53 -6.08 -34.38 36.59
CA LYS A 53 -5.12 -33.35 36.16
C LYS A 53 -4.49 -33.74 34.82
N LYS A 54 -4.95 -33.16 33.71
CA LYS A 54 -4.30 -33.32 32.41
C LYS A 54 -3.05 -32.46 32.41
N LYS A 55 -1.88 -33.12 32.38
CA LYS A 55 -0.63 -32.48 31.97
C LYS A 55 -0.85 -31.97 30.56
N GLU A 56 -0.88 -30.65 30.39
CA GLU A 56 -1.02 -30.04 29.08
C GLU A 56 0.19 -30.44 28.23
N SER A 57 -0.08 -31.05 27.08
CA SER A 57 0.96 -31.35 26.09
C SER A 57 1.60 -30.04 25.66
N PHE A 58 2.94 -29.96 25.70
CA PHE A 58 3.71 -28.78 25.26
C PHE A 58 3.49 -28.40 23.78
N ASN A 59 2.85 -29.29 23.00
CA ASN A 59 2.48 -29.07 21.61
C ASN A 59 0.98 -28.75 21.42
N ALA A 60 0.26 -28.41 22.49
CA ALA A 60 -1.06 -27.84 22.33
C ALA A 60 -0.90 -26.47 21.65
N ILE A 61 -1.37 -26.33 20.40
CA ILE A 61 -1.72 -25.02 19.86
C ILE A 61 -2.80 -24.50 20.79
N LYS A 62 -2.36 -23.70 21.74
CA LYS A 62 -3.24 -23.02 22.67
C LYS A 62 -3.99 -22.04 21.78
N GLU A 63 -5.17 -22.44 21.32
CA GLU A 63 -6.24 -21.53 20.91
C GLU A 63 -6.59 -20.70 22.15
N ILE A 64 -5.66 -19.83 22.53
CA ILE A 64 -5.93 -18.73 23.42
C ILE A 64 -6.72 -17.78 22.55
N ILE A 65 -7.85 -17.37 23.07
CA ILE A 65 -8.52 -16.10 22.82
C ILE A 65 -7.44 -15.00 22.97
N SER A 66 -6.55 -14.84 22.00
CA SER A 66 -5.45 -13.87 21.98
C SER A 66 -5.87 -12.72 21.11
N SER A 67 -5.60 -11.50 21.56
CA SER A 67 -5.93 -10.31 20.80
C SER A 67 -5.19 -10.27 19.46
N GLU A 68 -5.87 -9.76 18.44
CA GLU A 68 -5.37 -9.69 17.07
C GLU A 68 -5.24 -8.25 16.58
N TRP A 69 -4.36 -8.05 15.59
CA TRP A 69 -4.23 -6.77 14.90
C TRP A 69 -5.30 -6.65 13.83
N VAL A 70 -6.23 -5.72 14.04
CA VAL A 70 -7.23 -5.35 13.06
C VAL A 70 -6.73 -4.14 12.29
N ILE A 71 -6.75 -4.24 10.97
CA ILE A 71 -6.34 -3.18 10.04
C ILE A 71 -7.56 -2.60 9.34
N GLU A 72 -7.57 -1.29 9.15
CA GLU A 72 -8.54 -0.64 8.29
C GLU A 72 -7.98 -0.46 6.87
N GLU A 73 -8.84 0.03 5.98
CA GLU A 73 -8.43 0.46 4.65
C GLU A 73 -7.45 1.64 4.73
N TRP A 74 -6.64 1.77 3.70
CA TRP A 74 -5.74 2.90 3.59
C TRP A 74 -6.54 4.18 3.32
N GLY A 75 -6.26 5.22 4.09
CA GLY A 75 -6.76 6.55 3.81
C GLY A 75 -6.17 7.13 2.52
N GLU A 76 -6.62 8.33 2.17
CA GLU A 76 -6.13 9.02 0.98
C GLU A 76 -4.64 9.33 1.05
N CYS A 77 -4.00 9.39 -0.12
CA CYS A 77 -2.59 9.76 -0.21
C CYS A 77 -2.42 11.22 0.18
N SER A 78 -1.42 11.52 1.02
CA SER A 78 -1.14 12.89 1.46
C SER A 78 -0.79 13.87 0.34
N LYS A 79 -0.44 13.35 -0.84
CA LYS A 79 -0.20 14.12 -2.07
C LYS A 79 -0.76 13.36 -3.26
N SER A 80 -1.21 14.07 -4.29
CA SER A 80 -1.58 13.46 -5.57
C SER A 80 -0.39 13.17 -6.48
N CYS A 81 0.79 13.72 -6.18
CA CYS A 81 2.02 13.54 -6.95
C CYS A 81 3.28 13.61 -6.07
N GLY A 82 4.38 13.13 -6.62
CA GLY A 82 5.74 13.22 -6.08
C GLY A 82 6.06 12.09 -5.12
N SER A 83 5.99 12.39 -3.82
CA SER A 83 6.26 11.42 -2.77
C SER A 83 5.32 11.71 -1.62
N GLY A 84 4.19 11.01 -1.66
CA GLY A 84 3.14 11.03 -0.65
C GLY A 84 3.23 9.85 0.29
N TRP A 85 2.38 9.88 1.31
CA TRP A 85 2.22 8.80 2.29
C TRP A 85 0.74 8.58 2.58
N GLN A 86 0.34 7.33 2.74
CA GLN A 86 -0.98 6.93 3.23
C GLN A 86 -0.87 6.37 4.64
N ARG A 87 -1.93 6.56 5.42
CA ARG A 87 -2.07 5.98 6.76
C ARG A 87 -3.31 5.10 6.84
N ARG A 88 -3.31 4.14 7.76
CA ARG A 88 -4.48 3.34 8.12
C ARG A 88 -4.52 3.12 9.62
N ALA A 89 -5.69 2.81 10.16
CA ALA A 89 -5.77 2.36 11.54
C ALA A 89 -5.22 0.94 11.68
N VAL A 90 -4.46 0.71 12.76
CA VAL A 90 -3.92 -0.59 13.15
C VAL A 90 -4.17 -0.72 14.65
N GLU A 91 -5.21 -1.46 15.01
CA GLU A 91 -5.70 -1.57 16.38
C GLU A 91 -5.57 -2.99 16.89
N CYS A 92 -5.13 -3.14 18.13
CA CYS A 92 -5.15 -4.42 18.81
C CYS A 92 -6.54 -4.63 19.41
N ARG A 93 -7.22 -5.71 19.03
CA ARG A 93 -8.57 -6.01 19.53
C ARG A 93 -8.64 -7.42 20.13
N ASP A 94 -9.35 -7.54 21.25
CA ASP A 94 -9.66 -8.83 21.85
C ASP A 94 -10.67 -9.61 20.97
N PRO A 95 -10.89 -10.91 21.20
CA PRO A 95 -11.88 -11.67 20.40
C PRO A 95 -13.35 -11.24 20.60
N ARG A 96 -13.62 -10.25 21.45
CA ARG A 96 -14.93 -9.58 21.56
C ARG A 96 -14.96 -8.24 20.81
N GLY A 97 -13.90 -7.92 20.05
CA GLY A 97 -13.74 -6.70 19.28
C GLY A 97 -13.40 -5.45 20.10
N ARG A 98 -13.00 -5.59 21.37
CA ARG A 98 -12.70 -4.45 22.24
C ARG A 98 -11.21 -4.11 22.19
N PRO A 99 -10.82 -2.84 22.41
CA PRO A 99 -9.41 -2.46 22.47
C PRO A 99 -8.62 -3.31 23.47
N ALA A 100 -7.48 -3.81 23.02
CA ALA A 100 -6.58 -4.65 23.79
C ALA A 100 -5.12 -4.18 23.62
N THR A 101 -4.21 -4.78 24.38
CA THR A 101 -2.78 -4.39 24.41
C THR A 101 -1.83 -5.58 24.38
N ASP A 102 -2.34 -6.79 24.39
CA ASP A 102 -1.60 -8.06 24.44
C ASP A 102 -1.29 -8.66 23.06
N CYS A 103 -1.56 -7.93 21.97
CA CYS A 103 -1.14 -8.32 20.64
C CYS A 103 0.39 -8.38 20.52
N ALA A 104 0.90 -9.39 19.81
CA ALA A 104 2.32 -9.53 19.52
C ALA A 104 2.82 -8.33 18.70
N GLN A 105 3.69 -7.50 19.28
CA GLN A 105 4.19 -6.28 18.63
C GLN A 105 5.04 -6.59 17.39
N GLU A 106 5.75 -7.72 17.38
CA GLU A 106 6.53 -8.19 16.23
C GLU A 106 5.67 -8.47 14.99
N LEU A 107 4.37 -8.70 15.19
CA LEU A 107 3.40 -8.94 14.13
C LEU A 107 2.58 -7.69 13.78
N LYS A 108 2.90 -6.53 14.37
CA LYS A 108 2.15 -5.29 14.14
C LYS A 108 2.27 -4.88 12.66
N PRO A 109 1.16 -4.81 11.91
CA PRO A 109 1.18 -4.34 10.53
C PRO A 109 1.61 -2.86 10.45
N SER A 110 2.23 -2.46 9.33
CA SER A 110 2.57 -1.06 9.11
C SER A 110 1.31 -0.19 9.05
N ASP A 111 1.31 0.93 9.78
CA ASP A 111 0.28 1.96 9.74
C ASP A 111 0.56 3.05 8.69
N ILE A 112 1.74 3.02 8.05
CA ILE A 112 2.15 3.98 7.03
C ILE A 112 2.73 3.27 5.79
N ARG A 113 2.44 3.79 4.59
CA ARG A 113 3.07 3.36 3.34
C ARG A 113 3.29 4.52 2.37
N PRO A 114 4.31 4.45 1.49
CA PRO A 114 4.48 5.44 0.43
C PRO A 114 3.34 5.36 -0.60
N CYS A 115 3.07 6.47 -1.27
CA CYS A 115 2.11 6.58 -2.36
C CYS A 115 2.44 7.76 -3.28
N ALA A 116 1.71 7.85 -4.41
CA ALA A 116 1.81 8.91 -5.41
C ALA A 116 3.19 9.06 -6.07
N ASP A 117 3.60 8.00 -6.78
CA ASP A 117 4.91 7.91 -7.46
C ASP A 117 4.99 8.66 -8.81
N ILE A 118 3.98 9.46 -9.15
CA ILE A 118 3.97 10.26 -10.39
C ILE A 118 4.65 11.62 -10.17
N PRO A 119 5.51 12.11 -11.08
CA PRO A 119 6.11 13.44 -10.93
C PRO A 119 5.06 14.54 -10.88
N CYS A 120 5.27 15.54 -10.02
CA CYS A 120 4.38 16.69 -9.95
C CYS A 120 4.51 17.60 -11.18
N PRO A 121 3.42 18.27 -11.60
CA PRO A 121 3.48 19.29 -12.65
C PRO A 121 4.51 20.38 -12.35
N GLN A 122 5.19 20.85 -13.39
CA GLN A 122 6.26 21.82 -13.29
C GLN A 122 6.03 23.05 -14.17
N TRP A 123 6.56 24.17 -13.69
CA TRP A 123 6.60 25.41 -14.45
C TRP A 123 7.60 25.30 -15.59
N GLN A 124 7.13 25.52 -16.82
CA GLN A 124 7.98 25.63 -17.99
C GLN A 124 7.94 27.05 -18.55
N LEU A 125 9.13 27.60 -18.76
CA LEU A 125 9.32 28.89 -19.42
C LEU A 125 9.41 28.67 -20.92
N GLY A 126 8.61 29.41 -21.68
CA GLY A 126 8.73 29.46 -23.13
C GLY A 126 9.88 30.37 -23.57
N ASP A 127 10.06 30.43 -24.88
CA ASP A 127 11.02 31.33 -25.49
C ASP A 127 10.64 32.80 -25.27
N TRP A 128 11.66 33.65 -25.35
CA TRP A 128 11.47 35.09 -25.38
C TRP A 128 10.81 35.50 -26.70
N SER A 129 9.85 36.42 -26.59
CA SER A 129 9.33 37.16 -27.73
C SER A 129 10.43 37.99 -28.38
N ALA A 130 10.16 38.45 -29.60
CA ALA A 130 10.91 39.56 -30.17
C ALA A 130 10.90 40.78 -29.23
N CYS A 131 11.90 41.64 -29.37
CA CYS A 131 11.95 42.91 -28.65
C CYS A 131 10.73 43.77 -29.05
N SER A 132 10.15 44.46 -28.08
CA SER A 132 8.96 45.30 -28.30
C SER A 132 9.19 46.48 -29.24
N LYS A 133 10.45 46.80 -29.54
CA LYS A 133 10.86 47.80 -30.51
C LYS A 133 11.84 47.18 -31.50
N THR A 134 11.88 47.77 -32.69
CA THR A 134 12.86 47.45 -33.74
C THR A 134 14.13 48.31 -33.67
N CYS A 135 14.12 49.39 -32.88
CA CYS A 135 15.28 50.22 -32.57
C CYS A 135 15.24 50.72 -31.11
N GLY A 136 16.41 51.05 -30.56
CA GLY A 136 16.62 51.54 -29.20
C GLY A 136 16.27 50.52 -28.12
N LYS A 137 15.98 51.04 -26.92
CA LYS A 137 15.60 50.24 -25.74
C LYS A 137 14.13 49.83 -25.78
N GLY A 138 13.89 48.53 -25.63
CA GLY A 138 12.58 47.90 -25.51
C GLY A 138 12.58 46.81 -24.42
N PHE A 139 11.58 45.94 -24.48
CA PHE A 139 11.45 44.78 -23.60
C PHE A 139 11.01 43.56 -24.40
N LYS A 140 11.35 42.37 -23.92
CA LYS A 140 10.89 41.08 -24.42
C LYS A 140 10.13 40.36 -23.31
N LYS A 141 9.16 39.54 -23.68
CA LYS A 141 8.32 38.77 -22.75
C LYS A 141 8.45 37.29 -23.04
N ARG A 142 8.29 36.42 -22.06
CA ARG A 142 8.16 34.98 -22.28
C ARG A 142 6.93 34.44 -21.59
N LEU A 143 6.36 33.39 -22.17
CA LEU A 143 5.19 32.72 -21.59
C LEU A 143 5.64 31.77 -20.49
N LEU A 144 4.73 31.53 -19.55
CA LEU A 144 4.89 30.56 -18.49
C LEU A 144 3.74 29.58 -18.57
N LYS A 145 4.06 28.29 -18.66
CA LYS A 145 3.08 27.19 -18.75
C LYS A 145 3.26 26.25 -17.56
N CYS A 146 2.18 25.66 -17.10
CA CYS A 146 2.25 24.51 -16.21
C CYS A 146 2.21 23.24 -17.06
N ILE A 147 3.15 22.34 -16.87
CA ILE A 147 3.31 21.14 -17.70
C ILE A 147 3.26 19.90 -16.80
N SER A 148 2.45 18.93 -17.19
CA SER A 148 2.36 17.61 -16.57
C SER A 148 3.57 16.75 -16.92
N TYR A 149 3.76 15.64 -16.20
CA TYR A 149 4.88 14.71 -16.42
C TYR A 149 4.86 14.05 -17.82
N ASP A 150 3.69 13.99 -18.44
CA ASP A 150 3.45 13.46 -19.80
C ASP A 150 3.55 14.55 -20.90
N GLY A 151 3.91 15.78 -20.53
CA GLY A 151 4.03 16.90 -21.46
C GLY A 151 2.72 17.66 -21.73
N GLY A 152 1.61 17.26 -21.11
CA GLY A 152 0.34 17.96 -21.21
C GLY A 152 0.40 19.36 -20.60
N VAL A 153 -0.20 20.36 -21.26
CA VAL A 153 -0.35 21.72 -20.70
C VAL A 153 -1.53 21.74 -19.75
N LEU A 154 -1.26 22.08 -18.49
CA LEU A 154 -2.26 22.16 -17.43
C LEU A 154 -2.63 23.62 -17.09
N PRO A 155 -3.76 23.83 -16.39
CA PRO A 155 -4.08 25.11 -15.78
C PRO A 155 -2.96 25.60 -14.85
N GLN A 156 -2.91 26.91 -14.66
CA GLN A 156 -1.83 27.56 -13.95
C GLN A 156 -1.76 27.14 -12.46
N GLU A 157 -2.93 26.89 -11.87
CA GLU A 157 -3.16 26.43 -10.50
C GLU A 157 -2.70 24.99 -10.23
N SER A 158 -2.48 24.17 -11.27
CA SER A 158 -1.98 22.81 -11.11
C SER A 158 -0.50 22.75 -10.74
N CYS A 159 0.23 23.86 -10.94
CA CYS A 159 1.63 23.99 -10.55
C CYS A 159 1.75 24.76 -9.24
N GLU A 160 2.68 24.33 -8.39
CA GLU A 160 2.96 24.94 -7.09
C GLU A 160 3.27 26.45 -7.23
N PRO A 161 2.44 27.35 -6.67
CA PRO A 161 2.63 28.80 -6.78
C PRO A 161 3.97 29.27 -6.21
N SER A 162 4.47 28.61 -5.17
CA SER A 162 5.75 28.92 -4.53
C SER A 162 6.95 28.72 -5.46
N LYS A 163 6.81 27.87 -6.49
CA LYS A 163 7.85 27.58 -7.49
C LYS A 163 7.71 28.42 -8.77
N LYS A 164 6.75 29.35 -8.82
CA LYS A 164 6.45 30.15 -10.02
C LYS A 164 7.61 31.11 -10.35
N PRO A 165 8.21 31.06 -11.55
CA PRO A 165 9.24 31.99 -11.97
C PRO A 165 8.74 33.44 -12.03
N LYS A 166 9.56 34.39 -11.55
CA LYS A 166 9.21 35.82 -11.50
C LYS A 166 9.63 36.60 -12.75
N HIS A 167 10.72 36.21 -13.40
CA HIS A 167 11.29 36.93 -14.55
C HIS A 167 10.61 36.52 -15.86
N LEU A 168 9.44 37.09 -16.14
CA LEU A 168 8.71 36.89 -17.40
C LEU A 168 8.90 38.02 -18.41
N ILE A 169 9.55 39.12 -17.98
CA ILE A 169 9.85 40.29 -18.80
C ILE A 169 11.34 40.62 -18.59
N ASP A 170 12.02 40.95 -19.68
CA ASP A 170 13.42 41.35 -19.68
C ASP A 170 13.62 42.53 -20.65
N PHE A 171 14.66 43.35 -20.44
CA PHE A 171 14.95 44.48 -21.31
C PHE A 171 15.84 44.06 -22.49
N CYS A 172 15.67 44.74 -23.62
CA CYS A 172 16.48 44.54 -24.82
C CYS A 172 16.88 45.88 -25.42
N ASN A 173 18.05 45.92 -26.05
CA ASN A 173 18.49 47.06 -26.87
C ASN A 173 18.80 46.54 -28.27
N VAL A 174 18.17 47.14 -29.29
CA VAL A 174 18.31 46.67 -30.67
C VAL A 174 19.46 47.40 -31.36
N THR A 175 19.20 48.45 -32.13
CA THR A 175 20.20 49.39 -32.64
C THR A 175 19.67 50.78 -32.41
N ASP A 176 20.53 51.79 -32.31
CA ASP A 176 20.04 53.16 -32.11
C ASP A 176 19.06 53.58 -33.22
N CYS A 177 18.06 54.37 -32.84
CA CYS A 177 17.08 54.89 -33.79
C CYS A 177 17.72 56.05 -34.57
N SER A 178 17.46 56.09 -35.88
CA SER A 178 18.00 57.09 -36.83
C SER A 178 17.26 58.42 -36.78
#